data_AF-A0A5C0C6C9-F1
#
_entry.id   AF-A0A5C0C6C9-F1
#
_cell.length_a   1.000
_cell.length_b   1.000
_cell.length_c   1.000
_cell.angle_alpha   90.00
_cell.angle_beta   90.00
_cell.angle_gamma   90.00
#
_symmetry.space_group_name_H-M   'P 1'
#
loop_
_entity.id
_entity.type
_entity.pdbx_description
1 polymer ?
#
loop_
_entity_poly.entity_id
_entity_poly.type
_entity_poly.pdbx_seq_one_letter_code
_entity_poly.pdbx_strand_id
1 'polypeptide(L)'
;PELDNFMAHYVLLLCTFKEQLQQHVRVHAMEAVMACWELEQSLLTLTGVSPGEGTGATMSDDEDDPGESDPSIYDAGFDGHDSGAFGPLIPTETERTLMERVRQELKSELKTGYKDRIVDVREEILRKRRAGKLPGDTTSVLKAWWHAHAKWPYPTEDEKARLVQETGLQLKQINNWFINQRKSHW
;
A
#
# COMPACT_ATOMS: atom_id res chain seq x y z
N PRO A 1 6.53 -55.59 19.25
CA PRO A 1 6.94 -54.82 20.44
C PRO A 1 7.57 -53.46 20.09
N GLU A 2 8.63 -53.42 19.28
CA GLU A 2 9.31 -52.17 18.91
C GLU A 2 8.49 -51.31 17.94
N LEU A 3 7.83 -51.93 16.95
CA LEU A 3 6.94 -51.23 16.03
C LEU A 3 5.73 -50.64 16.75
N ASP A 4 5.12 -51.39 17.67
CA ASP A 4 3.97 -50.92 18.46
C ASP A 4 4.36 -49.72 19.34
N ASN A 5 5.56 -49.76 19.92
CA ASN A 5 6.12 -48.67 20.69
C ASN A 5 6.39 -47.43 19.81
N PHE A 6 6.97 -47.61 18.62
CA PHE A 6 7.18 -46.52 17.66
C PHE A 6 5.84 -45.89 17.23
N MET A 7 4.85 -46.71 16.89
CA MET A 7 3.52 -46.25 16.48
C MET A 7 2.82 -45.48 17.61
N ALA A 8 2.97 -45.90 18.87
CA ALA A 8 2.44 -45.17 20.02
C ALA A 8 3.08 -43.78 20.17
N HIS A 9 4.41 -43.69 20.06
CA HIS A 9 5.12 -42.39 20.10
C HIS A 9 4.74 -41.48 18.93
N TYR A 10 4.57 -42.06 17.73
CA TYR A 10 4.15 -41.32 16.55
C TYR A 10 2.73 -40.74 16.70
N VAL A 11 1.79 -41.52 17.24
CA VAL A 11 0.43 -41.04 17.54
C VAL A 11 0.45 -39.91 18.57
N LEU A 12 1.24 -40.04 19.64
CA LEU A 12 1.41 -38.98 20.63
C LEU A 12 1.96 -37.70 20.00
N LEU A 13 2.96 -37.81 19.13
CA LEU A 13 3.53 -36.68 18.39
C LEU A 13 2.49 -35.99 17.49
N LEU A 14 1.67 -36.76 16.77
CA LEU A 14 0.60 -36.19 15.96
C LEU A 14 -0.47 -35.49 16.80
N CYS A 15 -0.81 -36.03 17.97
CA CYS A 15 -1.73 -35.39 18.91
C CYS A 15 -1.20 -34.04 19.39
N THR A 16 0.08 -33.97 19.78
CA THR A 16 0.68 -32.70 20.24
C THR A 16 0.76 -31.67 19.11
N PHE A 17 1.10 -32.08 17.88
CA PHE A 17 1.07 -31.18 16.72
C PHE A 17 -0.34 -30.65 16.43
N LYS A 18 -1.36 -31.51 16.52
CA LYS A 18 -2.76 -31.10 16.34
C LYS A 18 -3.17 -30.06 17.39
N GLU A 19 -2.84 -30.30 18.65
CA GLU A 19 -3.15 -29.37 19.75
C GLU A 19 -2.45 -28.02 19.56
N GLN A 20 -1.17 -28.02 19.17
CA GLN A 20 -0.42 -26.80 18.88
C GLN A 20 -1.05 -26.00 17.73
N LEU A 21 -1.42 -26.67 16.64
CA LEU A 21 -2.05 -26.01 15.50
C LEU A 21 -3.42 -25.41 15.89
N GLN A 22 -4.22 -26.15 16.66
CA GLN A 22 -5.50 -25.66 17.16
C GLN A 22 -5.33 -24.47 18.09
N GLN A 23 -4.30 -24.47 18.95
CA GLN A 23 -4.01 -23.36 19.83
C GLN A 23 -3.59 -22.11 19.05
N HIS A 24 -2.73 -22.27 18.03
CA HIS A 24 -2.30 -21.17 17.17
C HIS A 24 -3.49 -20.52 16.45
N VAL A 25 -4.42 -21.32 15.91
CA VAL A 25 -5.64 -20.80 15.29
C VAL A 25 -6.53 -20.11 16.32
N ARG A 26 -6.73 -20.70 17.50
CA ARG A 26 -7.60 -20.09 18.53
C ARG A 26 -7.09 -18.77 19.06
N VAL A 27 -5.78 -18.66 19.32
CA VAL A 27 -5.21 -17.48 19.98
C VAL A 27 -4.82 -16.44 18.95
N HIS A 28 -3.90 -16.75 18.04
CA HIS A 28 -3.34 -15.73 17.16
C HIS A 28 -4.30 -15.25 16.08
N ALA A 29 -5.17 -16.13 15.56
CA ALA A 29 -6.19 -15.66 14.61
C ALA A 29 -7.24 -14.81 15.33
N MET A 30 -7.62 -15.14 16.57
CA MET A 30 -8.54 -14.32 17.35
C MET A 30 -7.91 -12.97 17.71
N GLU A 31 -6.66 -12.94 18.16
CA GLU A 31 -5.91 -11.71 18.44
C GLU A 31 -5.83 -10.81 17.19
N ALA A 32 -5.54 -11.39 16.02
CA ALA A 32 -5.51 -10.63 14.77
C ALA A 32 -6.89 -10.08 14.39
N VAL A 33 -7.95 -10.88 14.54
CA VAL A 33 -9.33 -10.42 14.27
C VAL A 33 -9.74 -9.31 15.23
N MET A 34 -9.43 -9.45 16.52
CA MET A 34 -9.71 -8.41 17.51
C MET A 34 -8.93 -7.13 17.22
N ALA A 35 -7.65 -7.22 16.88
CA ALA A 35 -6.83 -6.06 16.52
C ALA A 35 -7.37 -5.34 15.27
N CYS A 36 -7.79 -6.09 14.23
CA CYS A 36 -8.44 -5.51 13.07
C CYS A 36 -9.74 -4.77 13.45
N TRP A 37 -10.56 -5.40 14.30
CA TRP A 37 -11.79 -4.78 14.79
C TRP A 37 -11.52 -3.51 15.61
N GLU A 38 -10.51 -3.50 16.48
CA GLU A 38 -10.11 -2.31 17.25
C GLU A 38 -9.65 -1.16 16.36
N LEU A 39 -8.89 -1.46 15.30
CA LEU A 39 -8.48 -0.47 14.29
C LEU A 39 -9.69 0.11 13.56
N GLU A 40 -10.65 -0.74 13.18
CA GLU A 40 -11.90 -0.29 12.54
C GLU A 40 -12.73 0.62 13.45
N GLN A 41 -12.88 0.26 14.73
CA GLN A 41 -13.59 1.12 15.70
C GLN A 41 -12.87 2.45 15.92
N SER A 42 -11.54 2.43 15.98
CA SER A 42 -10.73 3.64 16.10
C SER A 42 -10.91 4.56 14.89
N LEU A 43 -10.94 3.99 13.68
CA LEU A 43 -11.19 4.72 12.43
C LEU A 43 -12.60 5.30 12.40
N LEU A 44 -13.62 4.54 12.79
CA LEU A 44 -15.01 4.99 12.86
C LEU A 44 -15.15 6.16 13.84
N THR A 45 -14.52 6.08 15.00
CA THR A 45 -14.54 7.16 16.01
C THR A 45 -13.91 8.44 15.48
N LEU A 46 -12.82 8.34 14.71
CA LEU A 46 -12.11 9.51 14.19
C LEU A 46 -12.79 10.14 12.97
N THR A 47 -13.38 9.32 12.09
CA THR A 47 -13.89 9.76 10.79
C THR A 47 -15.40 9.89 10.71
N GLY A 48 -16.14 9.24 11.61
CA GLY A 48 -17.60 9.17 11.59
C GLY A 48 -18.18 8.36 10.42
N VAL A 49 -17.35 7.67 9.64
CA VAL A 49 -17.75 6.92 8.43
C VAL A 49 -17.47 5.44 8.64
N SER A 50 -18.48 4.60 8.42
CA SER A 50 -18.35 3.14 8.45
C SER A 50 -17.80 2.62 7.11
N PRO A 51 -16.75 1.78 7.08
CA PRO A 51 -16.18 1.24 5.85
C PRO A 51 -17.13 0.36 5.00
N GLY A 52 -18.30 -0.02 5.55
CA GLY A 52 -19.27 -0.88 4.86
C GLY A 52 -20.15 -0.20 3.81
N GLU A 53 -20.17 1.13 3.75
CA GLU A 53 -21.02 1.93 2.83
C GLU A 53 -20.19 2.86 1.95
N GLY A 54 -19.08 2.35 1.43
CA GLY A 54 -18.33 3.00 0.35
C GLY A 54 -18.84 2.55 -1.00
N THR A 55 -19.88 3.21 -1.50
CA THR A 55 -20.27 3.15 -2.92
C THR A 55 -19.03 3.35 -3.79
N GLY A 56 -18.86 2.46 -4.76
CA GLY A 56 -17.88 2.62 -5.83
C GLY A 56 -18.23 3.83 -6.67
N ALA A 57 -17.82 5.02 -6.22
CA ALA A 57 -17.78 6.20 -7.05
C ALA A 57 -16.48 6.15 -7.86
N THR A 58 -16.54 5.44 -8.99
CA THR A 58 -15.58 5.64 -10.07
C THR A 58 -15.70 7.09 -10.52
N MET A 59 -14.60 7.83 -10.40
CA MET A 59 -14.44 9.15 -10.97
C MET A 59 -14.59 9.09 -12.50
N SER A 60 -15.63 9.71 -13.06
CA SER A 60 -15.74 10.19 -14.44
C SER A 60 -17.22 10.54 -14.69
N ASP A 61 -17.64 11.61 -15.35
CA ASP A 61 -16.99 12.74 -16.02
C ASP A 61 -18.21 13.56 -16.49
N ASP A 62 -18.59 14.63 -15.79
CA ASP A 62 -19.68 15.50 -16.27
C ASP A 62 -19.03 16.66 -17.00
N GLU A 63 -19.17 16.61 -18.32
CA GLU A 63 -18.82 17.67 -19.26
C GLU A 63 -19.69 18.91 -19.01
N ASP A 64 -19.10 20.06 -19.32
CA ASP A 64 -19.70 21.40 -19.28
C ASP A 64 -21.12 21.45 -19.88
N ASP A 65 -22.10 21.94 -19.09
CA ASP A 65 -23.36 22.49 -19.60
C ASP A 65 -23.51 23.95 -19.11
N PRO A 66 -23.52 24.94 -20.02
CA PRO A 66 -23.83 26.32 -19.69
C PRO A 66 -25.25 26.68 -20.17
N GLY A 67 -26.23 26.62 -19.26
CA GLY A 67 -27.60 27.10 -19.47
C GLY A 67 -28.50 26.48 -18.39
N GLU A 68 -29.46 27.12 -17.75
CA GLU A 68 -30.20 28.33 -18.02
C GLU A 68 -30.66 28.93 -16.67
N SER A 69 -31.01 30.21 -16.72
CA SER A 69 -31.65 30.94 -15.64
C SER A 69 -33.08 30.43 -15.39
N ASP A 70 -33.49 30.28 -14.12
CA ASP A 70 -34.77 30.85 -13.65
C ASP A 70 -34.87 30.93 -12.11
N PRO A 71 -35.45 32.00 -11.53
CA PRO A 71 -35.73 32.14 -10.11
C PRO A 71 -37.20 31.80 -9.80
N SER A 72 -37.46 30.83 -8.91
CA SER A 72 -38.81 30.55 -8.40
C SER A 72 -38.90 30.92 -6.92
N ILE A 73 -39.48 32.06 -6.53
CA ILE A 73 -40.92 32.33 -6.29
C ILE A 73 -41.47 31.72 -4.98
N TYR A 74 -41.90 32.65 -4.10
CA TYR A 74 -42.66 32.67 -2.83
C TYR A 74 -43.22 31.38 -2.17
N ASP A 75 -43.23 31.38 -0.82
CA ASP A 75 -44.37 31.24 0.14
C ASP A 75 -43.84 30.65 1.48
N ALA A 76 -44.15 31.05 2.72
CA ALA A 76 -45.12 31.91 3.38
C ALA A 76 -44.43 32.48 4.65
N GLY A 77 -44.62 33.74 5.09
CA GLY A 77 -45.80 34.19 5.83
C GLY A 77 -45.62 34.08 7.36
N PHE A 78 -45.01 35.07 8.02
CA PHE A 78 -45.32 35.40 9.42
C PHE A 78 -44.92 36.84 9.79
N ASP A 79 -45.97 37.65 9.91
CA ASP A 79 -46.25 38.80 10.79
C ASP A 79 -45.17 39.80 11.25
N GLY A 80 -45.57 41.07 11.23
CA GLY A 80 -44.71 42.23 11.41
C GLY A 80 -44.19 42.43 12.84
N HIS A 81 -42.92 42.85 12.92
CA HIS A 81 -42.43 43.71 13.98
C HIS A 81 -41.30 44.60 13.45
N ASP A 82 -41.50 45.91 13.58
CA ASP A 82 -40.53 46.95 13.27
C ASP A 82 -39.35 46.86 14.25
N SER A 83 -38.19 46.41 13.80
CA SER A 83 -36.92 46.49 14.53
C SER A 83 -35.73 46.20 13.62
N GLY A 84 -34.97 47.26 13.32
CA GLY A 84 -33.53 47.18 13.04
C GLY A 84 -33.09 46.18 11.98
N ALA A 85 -33.00 46.66 10.74
CA ALA A 85 -32.35 45.99 9.63
C ALA A 85 -30.93 45.50 9.98
N PHE A 86 -30.77 44.22 10.33
CA PHE A 86 -29.56 43.42 10.15
C PHE A 86 -29.96 41.94 10.28
N GLY A 87 -30.45 41.37 9.17
CA GLY A 87 -30.57 39.92 9.01
C GLY A 87 -29.19 39.26 8.91
N PRO A 88 -29.09 37.92 8.95
CA PRO A 88 -27.82 37.20 8.90
C PRO A 88 -27.04 37.69 7.67
N LEU A 89 -25.83 38.20 7.90
CA LEU A 89 -24.99 38.80 6.86
C LEU A 89 -24.76 37.80 5.73
N ILE A 90 -25.60 37.85 4.69
CA ILE A 90 -25.35 37.10 3.48
C ILE A 90 -24.12 37.76 2.86
N PRO A 91 -23.01 37.02 2.67
CA PRO A 91 -21.78 37.59 2.13
C PRO A 91 -22.09 38.34 0.84
N THR A 92 -21.54 39.54 0.70
CA THR A 92 -21.61 40.34 -0.51
C THR A 92 -21.10 39.54 -1.71
N GLU A 93 -21.52 39.90 -2.92
CA GLU A 93 -21.10 39.21 -4.14
C GLU A 93 -19.56 39.20 -4.29
N THR A 94 -18.92 40.28 -3.84
CA THR A 94 -17.46 40.41 -3.73
C THR A 94 -16.85 39.44 -2.72
N GLU A 95 -17.50 39.18 -1.58
CA GLU A 95 -17.05 38.19 -0.59
C GLU A 95 -17.23 36.76 -1.12
N ARG A 96 -18.32 36.46 -1.84
CA ARG A 96 -18.55 35.13 -2.44
C ARG A 96 -17.51 34.81 -3.51
N THR A 97 -17.23 35.76 -4.40
CA THR A 97 -16.21 35.59 -5.45
C THR A 97 -14.80 35.44 -4.86
N LEU A 98 -14.50 36.16 -3.77
CA LEU A 98 -13.25 35.98 -3.04
C LEU A 98 -13.14 34.58 -2.41
N MET A 99 -14.20 34.11 -1.74
CA MET A 99 -14.23 32.78 -1.14
C MET A 99 -14.07 31.67 -2.18
N GLU A 100 -14.71 31.80 -3.34
CA GLU A 100 -14.56 30.83 -4.44
C GLU A 100 -13.14 30.83 -5.01
N ARG A 101 -12.55 32.01 -5.20
CA ARG A 101 -11.15 32.12 -5.64
C ARG A 101 -10.19 31.44 -4.66
N VAL A 102 -10.34 31.73 -3.36
CA VAL A 102 -9.52 31.11 -2.30
C VAL A 102 -9.72 29.59 -2.30
N ARG A 103 -10.96 29.10 -2.45
CA ARG A 103 -11.26 27.66 -2.54
C ARG A 103 -10.56 27.00 -3.72
N GLN A 104 -10.57 27.63 -4.90
CA GLN A 104 -9.90 27.11 -6.10
C GLN A 104 -8.38 27.14 -5.97
N GLU A 105 -7.82 28.20 -5.39
CA GLU A 105 -6.38 28.31 -5.13
C GLU A 105 -5.92 27.21 -4.15
N LEU A 106 -6.63 27.03 -3.02
CA LEU A 106 -6.33 25.98 -2.05
C LEU A 106 -6.42 24.59 -2.68
N LYS A 107 -7.46 24.33 -3.49
CA LYS A 107 -7.65 23.06 -4.20
C LYS A 107 -6.51 22.80 -5.18
N SER A 108 -6.07 23.82 -5.90
CA SER A 108 -4.95 23.73 -6.85
C SER A 108 -3.63 23.46 -6.13
N GLU A 109 -3.37 24.17 -5.04
CA GLU A 109 -2.16 24.02 -4.23
C GLU A 109 -2.10 22.62 -3.59
N LEU A 110 -3.20 22.14 -3.00
CA LEU A 110 -3.28 20.79 -2.47
C LEU A 110 -3.04 19.74 -3.56
N LYS A 111 -3.73 19.87 -4.71
CA LYS A 111 -3.60 18.92 -5.82
C LYS A 111 -2.16 18.84 -6.33
N THR A 112 -1.49 19.99 -6.42
CA THR A 112 -0.08 20.08 -6.85
C THR A 112 0.85 19.48 -5.79
N GLY A 113 0.70 19.88 -4.52
CA GLY A 113 1.54 19.37 -3.42
C GLY A 113 1.40 17.86 -3.21
N TYR A 114 0.19 17.30 -3.33
CA TYR A 114 -0.01 15.85 -3.28
C TYR A 114 0.58 15.14 -4.49
N LYS A 115 0.44 15.70 -5.70
CA LYS A 115 1.01 15.12 -6.92
C LYS A 115 2.53 14.97 -6.79
N ASP A 116 3.22 16.02 -6.34
CA ASP A 116 4.67 15.99 -6.19
C ASP A 116 5.10 14.98 -5.12
N ARG A 117 4.39 14.96 -3.99
CA ARG A 117 4.65 14.01 -2.91
C ARG A 117 4.40 12.55 -3.33
N ILE A 118 3.43 12.29 -4.18
CA ILE A 118 3.18 10.96 -4.77
C ILE A 118 4.35 10.55 -5.68
N VAL A 119 4.88 11.48 -6.49
CA VAL A 119 6.04 11.22 -7.34
C VAL A 119 7.27 10.89 -6.49
N ASP A 120 7.53 11.65 -5.43
CA ASP A 120 8.65 11.40 -4.51
C ASP A 120 8.54 10.04 -3.84
N VAL A 121 7.35 9.69 -3.33
CA VAL A 121 7.09 8.38 -2.71
C VAL A 121 7.28 7.26 -3.74
N ARG A 122 6.81 7.45 -4.98
CA ARG A 122 6.98 6.47 -6.06
C ARG A 122 8.47 6.28 -6.38
N GLU A 123 9.23 7.35 -6.52
CA GLU A 123 10.67 7.26 -6.78
C GLU A 123 11.42 6.63 -5.61
N GLU A 124 11.01 6.92 -4.36
CA GLU A 124 11.58 6.30 -3.17
C GLU A 124 11.34 4.78 -3.15
N ILE A 125 10.12 4.35 -3.46
CA ILE A 125 9.77 2.93 -3.60
C ILE A 125 10.61 2.28 -4.71
N LEU A 126 10.72 2.93 -5.87
CA LEU A 126 11.51 2.43 -6.99
C LEU A 126 12.99 2.36 -6.66
N ARG A 127 13.53 3.34 -5.93
CA ARG A 127 14.91 3.37 -5.44
C ARG A 127 15.17 2.23 -4.47
N LYS A 128 14.31 2.03 -3.46
CA LYS A 128 14.39 0.89 -2.54
C LYS A 128 14.31 -0.45 -3.26
N ARG A 129 13.45 -0.56 -4.29
CA ARG A 129 13.34 -1.76 -5.14
C ARG A 129 14.59 -1.99 -6.00
N ARG A 130 15.27 -0.93 -6.45
CA ARG A 130 16.52 -1.01 -7.24
C ARG A 130 17.77 -1.19 -6.39
N ALA A 131 17.78 -0.73 -5.14
CA ALA A 131 18.94 -0.76 -4.23
C ALA A 131 19.49 -2.17 -3.93
N GLY A 132 18.74 -3.23 -4.24
CA GLY A 132 19.20 -4.62 -4.12
C GLY A 132 19.66 -5.28 -5.43
N LYS A 133 19.57 -4.58 -6.58
CA LYS A 133 19.97 -5.14 -7.88
C LYS A 133 21.43 -4.80 -8.16
N LEU A 134 22.21 -5.81 -8.57
CA LEU A 134 23.59 -5.61 -9.02
C LEU A 134 23.61 -4.79 -10.33
N PRO A 135 24.62 -3.95 -10.57
CA PRO A 135 24.76 -3.19 -11.81
C PRO A 135 24.64 -4.11 -13.03
N GLY A 136 23.82 -3.72 -14.01
CA GLY A 136 23.52 -4.55 -15.19
C GLY A 136 24.77 -5.10 -15.89
N ASP A 137 25.80 -4.27 -15.99
CA ASP A 137 27.09 -4.60 -16.62
C ASP A 137 27.82 -5.73 -15.88
N THR A 138 27.84 -5.71 -14.54
CA THR A 138 28.46 -6.76 -13.72
C THR A 138 27.69 -8.09 -13.76
N THR A 139 26.37 -8.04 -13.98
CA THR A 139 25.55 -9.27 -14.06
C THR A 139 25.73 -10.04 -15.35
N SER A 140 26.31 -9.43 -16.40
CA SER A 140 26.56 -10.11 -17.68
C SER A 140 27.52 -11.30 -17.51
N VAL A 141 28.61 -11.11 -16.76
CA VAL A 141 29.61 -12.13 -16.44
C VAL A 141 28.99 -13.26 -15.61
N LEU A 142 28.21 -12.91 -14.57
CA LEU A 142 27.52 -13.88 -13.73
C LEU A 142 26.52 -14.73 -14.54
N LYS A 143 25.78 -14.11 -15.47
CA LYS A 143 24.88 -14.80 -16.40
C LYS A 143 25.62 -15.70 -17.37
N ALA A 144 26.73 -15.25 -17.94
CA ALA A 144 27.55 -16.07 -18.83
C ALA A 144 28.04 -17.34 -18.13
N TRP A 145 28.55 -17.21 -16.90
CA TRP A 145 28.95 -18.36 -16.09
C TRP A 145 27.76 -19.28 -15.79
N TRP A 146 26.61 -18.71 -15.43
CA TRP A 146 25.38 -19.45 -15.16
C TRP A 146 24.93 -20.30 -16.34
N HIS A 147 24.93 -19.73 -17.55
CA HIS A 147 24.56 -20.46 -18.76
C HIS A 147 25.55 -21.59 -19.08
N ALA A 148 26.85 -21.37 -18.87
CA ALA A 148 27.85 -22.41 -19.03
C ALA A 148 27.69 -23.57 -18.02
N HIS A 149 27.17 -23.29 -16.82
CA HIS A 149 27.00 -24.25 -15.72
C HIS A 149 25.53 -24.56 -15.41
N ALA A 150 24.63 -24.42 -16.39
CA ALA A 150 23.18 -24.52 -16.17
C ALA A 150 22.74 -25.88 -15.59
N LYS A 151 23.51 -26.95 -15.85
CA LYS A 151 23.24 -28.29 -15.31
C LYS A 151 23.54 -28.41 -13.81
N TRP A 152 24.57 -27.71 -13.33
CA TRP A 152 25.04 -27.74 -11.94
C TRP A 152 25.55 -26.34 -11.53
N PRO A 153 24.64 -25.39 -11.22
CA PRO A 153 25.01 -23.98 -11.01
C PRO A 153 25.54 -23.74 -9.60
N TYR A 154 26.61 -24.45 -9.24
CA TYR A 154 27.32 -24.34 -7.96
C TYR A 154 28.78 -24.00 -8.24
N PRO A 155 29.14 -22.70 -8.27
CA PRO A 155 30.52 -22.30 -8.48
C PRO A 155 31.39 -22.76 -7.33
N THR A 156 32.55 -23.31 -7.66
CA THR A 156 33.65 -23.63 -6.73
C THR A 156 34.24 -22.35 -6.13
N GLU A 157 35.03 -22.47 -5.06
CA GLU A 157 35.66 -21.30 -4.42
C GLU A 157 36.59 -20.54 -5.38
N ASP A 158 37.32 -21.25 -6.24
CA ASP A 158 38.18 -20.63 -7.26
C ASP A 158 37.38 -19.90 -8.35
N GLU A 159 36.22 -20.42 -8.72
CA GLU A 159 35.32 -19.74 -9.67
C GLU A 159 34.70 -18.51 -9.06
N LYS A 160 34.30 -18.57 -7.77
CA LYS A 160 33.82 -17.40 -7.06
C LYS A 160 34.90 -16.31 -6.99
N ALA A 161 36.15 -16.69 -6.71
CA ALA A 161 37.28 -15.75 -6.67
C ALA A 161 37.51 -15.07 -8.03
N ARG A 162 37.45 -15.83 -9.13
CA ARG A 162 37.52 -15.27 -10.50
C ARG A 162 36.37 -14.32 -10.79
N LEU A 163 35.13 -14.69 -10.42
CA LEU A 163 33.97 -13.82 -10.60
C LEU A 163 34.07 -12.54 -9.76
N VAL A 164 34.62 -12.59 -8.54
CA VAL A 164 34.93 -11.38 -7.74
C VAL A 164 35.90 -10.47 -8.49
N GLN A 165 36.97 -11.04 -9.04
CA GLN A 165 38.00 -10.30 -9.75
C GLN A 165 37.47 -9.66 -11.04
N GLU A 166 36.67 -10.39 -11.82
CA GLU A 166 36.13 -9.91 -13.11
C GLU A 166 34.98 -8.91 -12.93
N THR A 167 34.13 -9.10 -11.94
CA THR A 167 32.96 -8.23 -11.72
C THR A 167 33.21 -7.08 -10.77
N GLY A 168 34.29 -7.12 -9.97
CA GLY A 168 34.55 -6.19 -8.89
C GLY A 168 33.54 -6.28 -7.73
N LEU A 169 32.65 -7.28 -7.74
CA LEU A 169 31.63 -7.47 -6.70
C LEU A 169 32.21 -8.20 -5.50
N GLN A 170 31.67 -7.93 -4.32
CA GLN A 170 32.03 -8.66 -3.12
C GLN A 170 31.56 -10.12 -3.21
N LEU A 171 32.35 -11.03 -2.64
CA LEU A 171 32.02 -12.46 -2.58
C LEU A 171 30.59 -12.74 -2.05
N LYS A 172 30.16 -11.96 -1.04
CA LYS A 172 28.79 -12.04 -0.48
C LYS A 172 27.71 -11.71 -1.53
N GLN A 173 27.95 -10.70 -2.36
CA GLN A 173 27.02 -10.30 -3.43
C GLN A 173 26.91 -11.39 -4.50
N ILE A 174 28.03 -12.00 -4.86
CA ILE A 174 28.08 -13.12 -5.81
C ILE A 174 27.34 -14.34 -5.25
N ASN A 175 27.61 -14.73 -4.00
CA ASN A 175 26.91 -15.82 -3.34
C ASN A 175 25.38 -15.60 -3.29
N ASN A 176 24.95 -14.40 -2.89
CA ASN A 176 23.54 -14.04 -2.85
C ASN A 176 22.89 -14.08 -4.23
N TRP A 177 23.60 -13.63 -5.27
CA TRP A 177 23.11 -13.68 -6.64
C TRP A 177 22.87 -15.11 -7.09
N PHE A 178 23.84 -16.02 -6.88
CA PHE A 178 23.68 -17.43 -7.26
C PHE A 178 22.59 -18.15 -6.46
N ILE A 179 22.43 -17.84 -5.17
CA ILE A 179 21.33 -18.38 -4.36
C ILE A 179 19.98 -17.91 -4.92
N ASN A 180 19.83 -16.62 -5.18
CA ASN A 180 18.59 -16.08 -5.71
C ASN A 180 18.30 -16.57 -7.12
N GLN A 181 19.33 -16.73 -7.96
CA GLN A 181 19.15 -17.27 -9.30
C GLN A 181 18.70 -18.73 -9.28
N ARG A 182 19.28 -19.59 -8.43
CA ARG A 182 18.78 -20.95 -8.24
C ARG A 182 17.32 -20.97 -7.80
N LYS A 183 16.96 -20.14 -6.81
CA LYS A 183 15.56 -20.01 -6.35
C LYS A 183 14.58 -19.52 -7.42
N SER A 184 15.04 -18.74 -8.40
CA SER A 184 14.18 -18.25 -9.48
C SER A 184 14.04 -19.24 -10.63
N HIS A 185 14.96 -20.20 -10.76
CA HIS A 185 14.99 -21.17 -11.87
C HIS A 185 14.40 -22.54 -11.50
N TRP A 186 14.09 -22.78 -10.23
CA TRP A 186 13.52 -24.03 -9.69
C TRP A 186 12.28 -23.71 -8.86
#